data_AF-A0A519H3Q4-F1
#
_entry.id   AF-A0A519H3Q4-F1
#
_cell.length_a   1.000
_cell.length_b   1.000
_cell.length_c   1.000
_cell.angle_alpha   90.00
_cell.angle_beta   90.00
_cell.angle_gamma   90.00
#
_symmetry.space_group_name_H-M   'P 1'
#
loop_
_entity.id
_entity.type
_entity.pdbx_description
1 polymer ?
#
loop_
_entity_poly.entity_id
_entity_poly.type
_entity_poly.pdbx_seq_one_letter_code
_entity_poly.pdbx_strand_id
1 'polypeptide(L)'
;MTEQNKNKDDALAPLRAQIDEIDQQVLALLNRRARIAEEVGEVKKREGTPFFRPDRVQSLISRLQQANGGPLKAKHVAAIWREIASAGLDLEAPVRVAYLGPAGTFSEEAALHFFGS
;
A
#
# COMPACT_ATOMS: atom_id res chain seq x y z
N MET A 1 32.43 18.82 -18.66
CA MET A 1 31.21 18.15 -18.13
C MET A 1 30.07 19.16 -18.08
N THR A 2 29.79 19.81 -19.21
CA THR A 2 29.30 21.19 -19.22
C THR A 2 28.28 21.37 -20.34
N GLU A 3 27.22 22.13 -20.04
CA GLU A 3 26.03 22.45 -20.85
C GLU A 3 24.99 21.34 -21.08
N GLN A 4 25.33 20.14 -21.56
CA GLN A 4 24.30 19.12 -21.84
C GLN A 4 23.59 18.56 -20.60
N ASN A 5 24.26 18.51 -19.44
CA ASN A 5 23.65 18.09 -18.17
C ASN A 5 22.74 19.18 -17.59
N LYS A 6 23.12 20.46 -17.74
CA LYS A 6 22.33 21.59 -17.23
C LYS A 6 20.98 21.69 -17.95
N ASN A 7 20.97 21.52 -19.28
CA ASN A 7 19.73 21.51 -20.06
C ASN A 7 18.83 20.29 -19.78
N LYS A 8 19.39 19.13 -19.40
CA LYS A 8 18.58 17.97 -18.99
C LYS A 8 17.97 18.18 -17.62
N ASP A 9 18.73 18.72 -16.68
CA ASP A 9 18.21 19.04 -15.34
C ASP A 9 17.10 20.10 -15.40
N ASP A 10 17.24 21.11 -16.27
CA ASP A 10 16.21 22.14 -16.50
C ASP A 10 14.92 21.56 -17.12
N ALA A 11 15.02 20.57 -18.00
CA ALA A 11 13.85 19.90 -18.59
C ALA A 11 13.17 18.90 -17.62
N LEU A 12 13.93 18.31 -16.69
CA LEU A 12 13.41 17.37 -15.69
C LEU A 12 12.77 18.07 -14.50
N ALA A 13 13.24 19.27 -14.14
CA ALA A 13 12.73 20.05 -13.01
C ALA A 13 11.20 20.21 -13.00
N PRO A 14 10.53 20.67 -14.08
CA PRO A 14 9.07 20.84 -14.08
C PRO A 14 8.30 19.51 -14.02
N LEU A 15 8.89 18.41 -14.52
CA LEU A 15 8.27 17.08 -14.42
C LEU A 15 8.36 16.53 -13.00
N ARG A 16 9.51 16.74 -12.33
CA ARG A 16 9.69 16.36 -10.93
C ARG A 16 8.74 17.12 -10.01
N ALA A 17 8.57 18.43 -10.23
CA ALA A 17 7.62 19.22 -9.47
C ALA A 17 6.17 18.70 -9.59
N GLN A 18 5.77 18.25 -10.78
CA GLN A 18 4.45 17.61 -10.97
C GLN A 18 4.35 16.26 -10.25
N ILE A 19 5.43 15.46 -10.22
CA ILE A 19 5.47 14.22 -9.45
C ILE A 19 5.33 14.53 -7.95
N ASP A 20 6.08 15.50 -7.44
CA ASP A 20 6.03 15.89 -6.02
C ASP A 20 4.63 16.37 -5.61
N GLU A 21 3.94 17.11 -6.48
CA GLU A 21 2.56 17.52 -6.25
C GLU A 21 1.61 16.32 -6.21
N ILE A 22 1.73 15.39 -7.15
CA ILE A 22 0.93 14.15 -7.18
C ILE A 22 1.20 13.32 -5.92
N ASP A 23 2.46 13.21 -5.49
CA ASP A 23 2.84 12.43 -4.31
C ASP A 23 2.21 13.01 -3.03
N GLN A 24 2.14 14.34 -2.90
CA GLN A 24 1.43 14.99 -1.80
C GLN A 24 -0.07 14.66 -1.82
N GLN A 25 -0.69 14.66 -3.01
CA GLN A 25 -2.10 14.29 -3.16
C GLN A 25 -2.34 12.82 -2.82
N VAL A 26 -1.46 11.91 -3.27
CA VAL A 26 -1.50 10.50 -2.93
C VAL A 26 -1.40 10.31 -1.41
N LEU A 27 -0.44 10.96 -0.76
CA LEU A 27 -0.29 10.90 0.70
C LEU A 27 -1.55 11.39 1.44
N ALA A 28 -2.14 12.51 0.99
CA ALA A 28 -3.38 13.03 1.57
C ALA A 28 -4.55 12.04 1.43
N LEU A 29 -4.69 11.41 0.26
CA LEU A 29 -5.72 10.39 0.00
C LEU A 29 -5.50 9.12 0.83
N LEU A 30 -4.26 8.67 0.97
CA LEU A 30 -3.90 7.52 1.80
C LEU A 30 -4.22 7.78 3.27
N ASN A 31 -3.87 8.94 3.80
CA ASN A 31 -4.20 9.33 5.18
C ASN A 31 -5.71 9.42 5.40
N ARG A 32 -6.46 9.94 4.43
CA ARG A 32 -7.93 9.94 4.51
C ARG A 32 -8.49 8.51 4.53
N ARG A 33 -7.96 7.62 3.70
CA ARG A 33 -8.34 6.21 3.70
C ARG A 33 -7.99 5.53 5.03
N ALA A 34 -6.85 5.84 5.62
CA ALA A 34 -6.41 5.29 6.91
C ALA A 34 -7.38 5.67 8.04
N ARG A 35 -7.82 6.94 8.12
CA ARG A 35 -8.83 7.37 9.11
C ARG A 35 -10.15 6.60 8.98
N ILE A 36 -10.59 6.35 7.75
CA ILE A 36 -11.79 5.53 7.51
C ILE A 36 -11.55 4.07 7.96
N ALA A 37 -10.34 3.54 7.78
CA ALA A 37 -10.00 2.21 8.27
C ALA A 37 -10.03 2.14 9.81
N GLU A 38 -9.54 3.17 10.51
CA GLU A 38 -9.67 3.27 11.98
C GLU A 38 -11.14 3.24 12.42
N GLU A 39 -12.00 4.03 11.78
CA GLU A 39 -13.45 4.02 12.06
C GLU A 39 -14.08 2.64 11.82
N VAL A 40 -13.68 1.95 10.73
CA VAL A 40 -14.09 0.58 10.45
C VAL A 40 -13.61 -0.38 11.55
N GLY A 41 -12.37 -0.23 12.02
CA GLY A 41 -11.82 -0.98 13.14
C GLY A 41 -12.67 -0.82 14.42
N GLU A 42 -13.07 0.40 14.74
CA GLU A 42 -13.93 0.67 15.91
C GLU A 42 -15.34 0.07 15.79
N VAL A 43 -15.88 -0.04 14.58
CA VAL A 43 -17.13 -0.79 14.35
C VAL A 43 -16.90 -2.30 14.55
N LYS A 44 -15.86 -2.86 13.93
CA LYS A 44 -15.54 -4.30 14.03
C LYS A 44 -15.26 -4.73 15.48
N LYS A 45 -14.58 -3.89 16.27
CA LYS A 45 -14.34 -4.10 17.72
C LYS A 45 -15.65 -4.24 18.49
N ARG A 46 -16.63 -3.38 18.21
CA ARG A 46 -17.95 -3.42 18.86
C ARG A 46 -18.76 -4.65 18.48
N GLU A 47 -18.63 -5.11 17.24
CA GLU A 47 -19.38 -6.26 16.70
C GLU A 47 -18.69 -7.61 16.90
N GLY A 48 -17.44 -7.63 17.39
CA GLY A 48 -16.66 -8.86 17.59
C GLY A 48 -16.27 -9.59 16.31
N THR A 49 -16.23 -8.87 15.17
CA THR A 49 -15.92 -9.47 13.86
C THR A 49 -14.41 -9.56 13.59
N PRO A 50 -13.95 -10.53 12.77
CA PRO A 50 -12.53 -10.64 12.44
C PRO A 50 -11.98 -9.42 11.68
N PHE A 51 -10.84 -8.88 12.13
CA PHE A 51 -10.16 -7.74 11.50
C PHE A 51 -9.54 -8.11 10.15
N PHE A 52 -8.86 -9.27 10.10
CA PHE A 52 -8.18 -9.75 8.91
C PHE A 52 -9.06 -10.66 8.05
N ARG A 53 -9.31 -10.23 6.81
CA ARG A 53 -10.14 -10.93 5.82
C ARG A 53 -9.42 -10.97 4.47
N PRO A 54 -8.60 -12.01 4.19
CA PRO A 54 -7.77 -12.06 2.99
C PRO A 54 -8.61 -12.07 1.69
N ASP A 55 -9.80 -12.67 1.74
CA ASP A 55 -10.80 -12.66 0.67
C ASP A 55 -11.21 -11.23 0.28
N ARG A 56 -11.33 -10.33 1.27
CA ARG A 56 -11.71 -8.93 1.06
C ARG A 56 -10.60 -8.13 0.40
N VAL A 57 -9.35 -8.40 0.75
CA VAL A 57 -8.16 -7.76 0.15
C VAL A 57 -7.97 -8.24 -1.28
N GLN A 58 -8.12 -9.54 -1.54
CA GLN A 58 -8.04 -10.07 -2.89
C GLN A 58 -9.12 -9.47 -3.80
N SER A 59 -10.36 -9.38 -3.32
CA SER A 59 -11.47 -8.75 -4.04
C SER A 59 -11.23 -7.26 -4.33
N LEU A 60 -10.62 -6.53 -3.37
CA LEU A 60 -10.21 -5.14 -3.57
C LEU A 60 -9.19 -5.02 -4.71
N ILE A 61 -8.13 -5.83 -4.67
CA ILE A 61 -7.06 -5.81 -5.66
C ILE A 61 -7.59 -6.16 -7.04
N SER A 62 -8.39 -7.24 -7.17
CA SER A 62 -8.96 -7.64 -8.46
C SER A 62 -9.81 -6.54 -9.09
N ARG A 63 -10.65 -5.87 -8.30
CA ARG A 63 -11.47 -4.75 -8.78
C ARG A 63 -10.62 -3.58 -9.26
N LEU A 64 -9.52 -3.27 -8.58
CA LEU A 64 -8.62 -2.18 -8.95
C LEU A 64 -7.79 -2.51 -10.20
N GLN A 65 -7.36 -3.77 -10.33
CA GLN A 65 -6.69 -4.24 -11.54
C GLN A 65 -7.62 -4.15 -12.77
N GLN A 66 -8.90 -4.47 -12.61
CA GLN A 66 -9.91 -4.33 -13.68
C GLN A 66 -10.19 -2.86 -14.02
N ALA A 67 -10.20 -1.98 -13.02
CA ALA A 67 -10.43 -0.55 -13.22
C ALA A 67 -9.18 0.22 -13.71
N ASN A 68 -8.00 -0.41 -13.73
CA ASN A 68 -6.75 0.23 -14.11
C ASN A 68 -6.66 0.45 -15.62
N GLY A 69 -6.99 1.65 -16.09
CA GLY A 69 -6.75 2.10 -17.47
C GLY A 69 -5.38 2.76 -17.69
N GLY A 70 -4.51 2.76 -16.67
CA GLY A 70 -3.22 3.44 -16.70
C GLY A 70 -2.05 2.55 -17.14
N PRO A 71 -0.84 3.12 -17.21
CA PRO A 71 0.36 2.41 -17.68
C PRO A 71 0.92 1.39 -16.67
N LEU A 72 0.40 1.36 -15.44
CA LEU A 72 0.85 0.42 -14.41
C LEU A 72 0.46 -1.02 -14.78
N LYS A 73 1.41 -1.96 -14.70
CA LYS A 73 1.09 -3.39 -14.87
C LYS A 73 0.25 -3.88 -13.69
N ALA A 74 -0.64 -4.83 -13.94
CA ALA A 74 -1.53 -5.41 -12.92
C ALA A 74 -0.79 -5.90 -11.66
N LYS A 75 0.43 -6.44 -11.81
CA LYS A 75 1.26 -6.87 -10.67
C LYS A 75 1.69 -5.72 -9.76
N HIS A 76 1.93 -4.53 -10.31
CA HIS A 76 2.34 -3.35 -9.54
C HIS A 76 1.15 -2.78 -8.76
N VAL A 77 -0.03 -2.75 -9.39
CA VAL A 77 -1.28 -2.40 -8.70
C VAL A 77 -1.53 -3.35 -7.53
N ALA A 78 -1.35 -4.67 -7.73
CA ALA A 78 -1.51 -5.63 -6.64
C ALA A 78 -0.54 -5.39 -5.48
N ALA A 79 0.74 -5.15 -5.77
CA ALA A 79 1.75 -4.92 -4.75
C ALA A 79 1.44 -3.65 -3.93
N ILE A 80 1.18 -2.52 -4.59
CA ILE A 80 0.87 -1.25 -3.95
C ILE A 80 -0.35 -1.37 -3.04
N TRP A 81 -1.43 -1.98 -3.53
CA TRP A 81 -2.66 -2.10 -2.74
C TRP A 81 -2.61 -3.16 -1.64
N ARG A 82 -1.69 -4.13 -1.71
CA ARG A 82 -1.42 -5.03 -0.60
C ARG A 82 -0.80 -4.27 0.57
N GLU A 83 0.21 -3.46 0.31
CA GLU A 83 0.84 -2.62 1.35
C GLU A 83 -0.13 -1.60 1.95
N ILE A 84 -0.92 -0.94 1.10
CA ILE A 84 -1.97 0.00 1.55
C ILE A 84 -3.03 -0.72 2.42
N ALA A 85 -3.33 -1.99 2.12
CA ALA A 85 -4.23 -2.79 2.95
C ALA A 85 -3.57 -3.20 4.28
N SER A 86 -2.30 -3.62 4.25
CA SER A 86 -1.52 -3.97 5.44
C SER A 86 -1.46 -2.82 6.44
N ALA A 87 -1.04 -1.63 5.98
CA ALA A 87 -0.96 -0.44 6.83
C ALA A 87 -2.33 -0.06 7.45
N GLY A 88 -3.43 -0.35 6.76
CA GLY A 88 -4.78 -0.14 7.31
C GLY A 88 -5.15 -1.18 8.38
N LEU A 89 -4.77 -2.44 8.19
CA LEU A 89 -5.01 -3.52 9.16
C LEU A 89 -4.26 -3.25 10.47
N ASP A 90 -3.02 -2.76 10.40
CA ASP A 90 -2.23 -2.42 11.59
C ASP A 90 -2.90 -1.34 12.45
N LEU A 91 -3.59 -0.39 11.80
CA LEU A 91 -4.37 0.64 12.49
C LEU A 91 -5.66 0.09 13.11
N GLU A 92 -6.29 -0.90 12.47
CA GLU A 92 -7.51 -1.54 13.00
C GLU A 92 -7.22 -2.39 14.24
N ALA A 93 -6.18 -3.23 14.17
CA ALA A 93 -5.66 -4.01 15.29
C ALA A 93 -4.24 -4.53 14.96
N PRO A 94 -3.25 -4.40 15.87
CA PRO A 94 -1.93 -4.96 15.63
C PRO A 94 -2.03 -6.49 15.48
N VAL A 95 -1.79 -6.98 14.26
CA VAL A 95 -1.84 -8.41 13.95
C VAL A 95 -0.58 -9.06 14.50
N ARG A 96 -0.73 -9.91 15.50
CA ARG A 96 0.38 -10.75 16.00
C ARG A 96 0.41 -12.05 15.22
N VAL A 97 1.40 -12.20 14.36
CA VAL A 97 1.65 -13.42 13.59
C VAL A 97 2.81 -14.17 14.21
N ALA A 98 2.66 -15.47 14.41
CA ALA A 98 3.76 -16.36 14.74
C ALA A 98 4.14 -17.18 13.50
N TYR A 99 5.43 -17.37 13.26
CA TYR A 99 5.95 -18.23 12.22
C TYR A 99 6.96 -19.23 12.80
N LEU A 100 7.18 -20.33 12.09
CA LEU A 100 8.10 -21.38 12.54
C LEU A 100 9.52 -21.12 12.02
N GLY A 101 10.46 -20.82 12.92
CA GLY A 101 11.88 -20.66 12.62
C GLY A 101 12.48 -19.34 13.11
N PRO A 102 13.80 -19.12 12.94
CA PRO A 102 14.44 -17.83 13.22
C PRO A 102 14.10 -16.77 12.17
N ALA A 103 14.40 -15.50 12.48
CA ALA A 103 14.31 -14.39 11.53
C ALA A 103 15.21 -14.63 10.30
N GLY A 104 14.77 -14.17 9.14
CA GLY A 104 15.38 -14.34 7.84
C GLY A 104 15.05 -15.66 7.14
N THR A 105 14.06 -16.42 7.60
CA THR A 105 13.68 -17.72 7.01
C THR A 105 12.49 -17.62 6.05
N PHE A 106 12.28 -18.64 5.22
CA PHE A 106 11.13 -18.72 4.31
C PHE A 106 9.78 -18.63 5.03
N SER A 107 9.70 -19.10 6.27
CA SER A 107 8.50 -18.96 7.10
C SER A 107 8.22 -17.50 7.46
N GLU A 108 9.26 -16.72 7.76
CA GLU A 108 9.13 -15.28 7.99
C GLU A 108 8.78 -14.55 6.69
N GLU A 109 9.46 -14.85 5.58
CA GLU A 109 9.17 -14.24 4.28
C GLU A 109 7.73 -14.53 3.83
N ALA A 110 7.25 -15.77 4.02
CA ALA A 110 5.87 -16.13 3.73
C ALA A 110 4.87 -15.39 4.63
N ALA A 111 5.20 -15.20 5.91
CA ALA A 111 4.39 -14.42 6.84
C ALA A 111 4.33 -12.95 6.41
N LEU A 112 5.46 -12.32 6.11
CA LEU A 112 5.52 -10.94 5.62
C LEU A 112 4.79 -10.76 4.29
N HIS A 113 4.93 -11.70 3.36
CA HIS A 113 4.23 -11.62 2.08
C HIS A 113 2.69 -11.75 2.23
N PHE A 114 2.23 -12.54 3.22
CA PHE A 114 0.81 -12.80 3.41
C PHE A 114 0.12 -11.77 4.31
N PHE A 115 0.78 -11.34 5.38
CA PHE A 115 0.25 -10.41 6.38
C PHE A 115 0.73 -8.96 6.19
N GLY A 116 1.77 -8.75 5.39
CA GLY A 116 2.46 -7.48 5.21
C GLY A 116 3.61 -7.27 6.21
N SER A 117 4.32 -6.15 6.07
CA SER A 117 5.47 -5.76 6.90
C SER A 117 5.14 -4.67 7.91
#